data_AF-W1YRM2-F1
#
_entry.id   AF-W1YRM2-F1
#
_cell.length_a   1.000
_cell.length_b   1.000
_cell.length_c   1.000
_cell.angle_alpha   90.00
_cell.angle_beta   90.00
_cell.angle_gamma   90.00
#
_symmetry.space_group_name_H-M   'P 1'
#
loop_
_entity.id
_entity.type
_entity.pdbx_description
1 polymer ?
#
loop_
_entity_poly.entity_id
_entity_poly.type
_entity_poly.pdbx_seq_one_letter_code
_entity_poly.pdbx_strand_id
1 'polypeptide(L)' 'MATSQDHKRVGDKDTGPNTGGMGAYSPAPVVTDEVHQRTMERIIWPTVKGMAAEGNTYTGFLYAGLMI' A
#
# COMPACT_ATOMS: atom_id res chain seq x y z
N MET A 1 10.92 -7.28 2.10
CA MET A 1 9.47 -7.19 1.81
C MET A 1 9.29 -6.72 0.38
N ALA A 2 8.33 -7.26 -0.37
CA ALA A 2 8.02 -6.77 -1.72
C ALA A 2 7.17 -5.48 -1.62
N THR A 3 7.83 -4.33 -1.41
CA THR A 3 7.17 -3.02 -1.49
C THR A 3 7.09 -2.57 -2.94
N SER A 4 6.07 -1.80 -3.30
CA SER A 4 5.88 -1.30 -4.65
C SER A 4 5.45 0.15 -4.63
N GLN A 5 6.04 0.98 -5.49
CA GLN A 5 5.57 2.34 -5.76
C GLN A 5 4.98 2.35 -7.17
N ASP A 6 3.76 2.85 -7.27
CA ASP A 6 2.95 2.86 -8.49
C ASP A 6 2.73 4.30 -8.99
N HIS A 7 2.89 4.50 -10.29
CA HIS A 7 2.65 5.76 -10.96
C HIS A 7 1.22 5.81 -11.48
N LYS A 8 0.32 6.47 -10.74
CA LYS A 8 -1.13 6.49 -11.08
C LYS A 8 -1.50 7.48 -12.16
N ARG A 9 -0.71 8.51 -12.39
CA ARG A 9 -1.04 9.60 -13.32
C ARG A 9 -0.71 9.22 -14.75
N VAL A 10 -1.61 9.52 -15.69
CA VAL A 10 -1.46 9.12 -17.10
C VAL A 10 -0.37 9.93 -17.85
N GLY A 11 -0.09 11.15 -17.39
CA GLY A 11 0.91 12.03 -18.00
C GLY A 11 2.21 12.08 -17.21
N ASP A 12 3.29 12.44 -17.91
CA ASP A 12 4.61 12.61 -17.33
C ASP A 12 4.60 13.59 -16.14
N LYS A 13 5.53 13.39 -15.21
CA LYS A 13 5.69 14.21 -13.99
C LYS A 13 4.41 14.32 -13.17
N ASP A 14 3.67 13.20 -13.10
CA ASP A 14 2.44 13.08 -12.33
C ASP A 14 1.30 14.02 -12.77
N THR A 15 1.17 14.26 -14.08
CA THR A 15 0.13 15.13 -14.66
C THR A 15 -1.06 14.34 -15.23
N GLY A 16 -2.19 15.03 -15.45
CA GLY A 16 -3.40 14.41 -16.01
C GLY A 16 -4.24 13.61 -14.98
N PRO A 17 -5.31 12.92 -15.41
CA PRO A 17 -6.19 12.15 -14.53
C PRO A 17 -5.49 10.94 -13.88
N ASN A 18 -6.10 10.44 -12.80
CA ASN A 18 -5.68 9.19 -12.16
C ASN A 18 -6.09 7.98 -13.03
N THR A 19 -5.27 6.93 -12.96
CA THR A 19 -5.49 5.61 -13.58
C THR A 19 -5.36 4.52 -12.51
N GLY A 20 -5.54 3.26 -12.90
CA GLY A 20 -5.23 2.11 -12.04
C GLY A 20 -3.74 1.89 -11.78
N GLY A 21 -2.87 2.51 -12.57
CA GLY A 21 -1.41 2.37 -12.53
C GLY A 21 -0.83 2.33 -13.96
N MET A 22 0.09 3.25 -14.25
CA MET A 22 0.83 3.29 -15.52
C MET A 22 2.12 2.45 -15.48
N GLY A 23 2.53 2.04 -14.28
CA GLY A 23 3.72 1.25 -14.05
C GLY A 23 4.15 1.34 -12.59
N ALA A 24 4.82 0.29 -12.12
CA ALA A 24 5.29 0.21 -10.75
C ALA A 24 6.66 -0.46 -10.68
N TYR A 25 7.39 -0.22 -9.60
CA TYR A 25 8.70 -0.82 -9.38
C TYR A 25 8.88 -1.30 -7.94
N SER A 26 9.77 -2.27 -7.75
CA SER A 26 10.04 -2.93 -6.47
C SER A 26 11.54 -3.25 -6.32
N PRO A 27 12.12 -3.10 -5.10
CA PRO A 27 11.52 -2.51 -3.90
C PRO A 27 11.34 -0.99 -4.04
N ALA A 28 10.39 -0.43 -3.30
CA ALA A 28 10.16 1.01 -3.23
C ALA A 28 11.03 1.63 -2.12
N PRO A 29 12.04 2.47 -2.45
CA PRO A 29 12.98 3.03 -1.47
C PRO A 29 12.33 4.04 -0.52
N VAL A 30 11.17 4.60 -0.88
CA VAL A 30 10.36 5.44 0.02
C VAL A 30 9.85 4.68 1.24
N VAL A 31 9.76 3.35 1.16
CA VAL A 31 9.38 2.50 2.28
C VAL A 31 10.65 2.09 3.04
N THR A 32 11.12 2.99 3.89
CA THR A 32 12.19 2.70 4.85
C THR A 32 11.71 1.71 5.93
N ASP A 33 12.64 1.16 6.72
CA ASP A 33 12.29 0.25 7.82
C ASP A 33 11.37 0.92 8.85
N GLU A 34 11.58 2.21 9.14
CA GLU A 34 10.71 2.98 10.04
C GLU A 34 9.29 3.12 9.47
N VAL A 35 9.17 3.46 8.18
CA VAL A 35 7.88 3.57 7.49
C VAL A 35 7.18 2.20 7.43
N HIS A 36 7.93 1.14 7.18
CA HIS A 36 7.43 -0.23 7.19
C HIS A 36 6.86 -0.60 8.56
N GLN A 37 7.63 -0.40 9.63
CA GLN A 37 7.21 -0.73 10.98
C GLN A 37 5.95 0.05 11.38
N ARG A 38 5.94 1.37 11.14
CA ARG A 38 4.79 2.22 11.41
C ARG A 38 3.54 1.77 10.64
N THR A 39 3.70 1.38 9.37
CA THR A 39 2.62 0.86 8.52
C THR A 39 2.04 -0.44 9.09
N MET A 40 2.91 -1.38 9.49
CA MET A 40 2.46 -2.66 10.05
C MET A 40 1.70 -2.45 11.37
N GLU A 41 2.25 -1.66 12.27
CA GLU A 41 1.70 -1.45 13.62
C GLU A 41 0.41 -0.62 13.60
N ARG A 42 0.32 0.39 12.74
CA ARG A 42 -0.79 1.35 12.76
C ARG A 42 -1.87 1.09 11.72
N ILE A 43 -1.58 0.32 10.69
CA ILE A 43 -2.51 0.08 9.57
C ILE A 43 -2.78 -1.40 9.42
N ILE A 44 -1.77 -2.20 9.05
CA ILE A 44 -2.00 -3.60 8.64
C ILE A 44 -2.53 -4.45 9.80
N TRP A 45 -1.85 -4.46 10.96
CA TRP A 45 -2.28 -5.26 12.10
C TRP A 45 -3.63 -4.84 12.67
N PRO A 46 -3.91 -3.54 12.89
CA PRO A 46 -5.24 -3.10 13.33
C PRO A 46 -6.34 -3.49 12.34
N THR A 47 -6.12 -3.34 11.03
CA THR A 47 -7.11 -3.69 10.01
C THR A 47 -7.47 -5.17 10.04
N VAL A 48 -6.49 -6.09 10.03
CA VAL A 48 -6.78 -7.53 10.03
C VAL A 48 -7.36 -8.01 11.36
N LYS A 49 -6.93 -7.45 12.48
CA LYS A 49 -7.49 -7.76 13.81
C LYS A 49 -8.92 -7.24 13.95
N GLY A 50 -9.22 -6.05 13.43
CA GLY A 50 -10.56 -5.48 13.41
C GLY A 50 -11.53 -6.33 12.61
N MET A 51 -11.14 -6.72 11.38
CA MET A 51 -11.94 -7.63 10.54
C MET A 51 -12.22 -8.96 11.25
N ALA A 52 -11.23 -9.55 11.91
CA ALA A 52 -11.41 -10.78 12.69
C ALA A 52 -12.34 -10.57 13.91
N ALA A 53 -12.22 -9.45 14.62
CA ALA A 53 -13.07 -9.12 15.76
C ALA A 53 -14.55 -8.91 15.37
N GLU A 54 -14.81 -8.46 14.15
CA GLU A 54 -16.16 -8.36 13.57
C GLU A 54 -16.68 -9.69 13.01
N GLY A 55 -15.94 -10.80 13.19
CA GLY A 55 -16.30 -12.12 12.67
C GLY A 55 -16.01 -12.32 11.18
N ASN A 56 -15.40 -11.33 10.52
CA ASN A 56 -15.09 -11.31 9.09
C ASN A 56 -13.60 -11.57 8.85
N THR A 57 -13.07 -12.73 9.27
CA THR A 57 -11.63 -13.03 9.12
C THR A 57 -11.19 -12.94 7.65
N TYR A 58 -10.30 -11.99 7.35
CA TYR A 58 -9.78 -11.80 6.00
C TYR A 58 -8.69 -12.81 5.68
N THR A 59 -8.81 -13.48 4.53
CA THR A 59 -7.78 -14.38 3.99
C THR A 59 -7.59 -14.07 2.52
N GLY A 60 -6.35 -13.77 2.12
CA GLY A 60 -6.01 -13.40 0.75
C GLY A 60 -4.85 -12.40 0.70
N PHE A 61 -4.71 -11.72 -0.44
CA PHE A 61 -3.73 -10.65 -0.62
C PHE A 61 -4.35 -9.29 -0.28
N LEU A 62 -3.92 -8.71 0.84
CA LEU A 62 -4.32 -7.36 1.22
C LEU A 62 -3.45 -6.32 0.49
N TYR A 63 -4.00 -5.70 -0.55
CA TYR A 63 -3.34 -4.60 -1.27
C TYR A 63 -3.58 -3.26 -0.56
N ALA A 64 -2.65 -2.84 0.28
CA ALA A 64 -2.71 -1.55 0.97
C ALA A 64 -1.99 -0.44 0.17
N GLY A 65 -2.75 0.40 -0.52
CA GLY A 65 -2.23 1.60 -1.17
C GLY A 65 -2.06 2.74 -0.16
N LEU A 66 -0.82 3.21 0.03
CA LEU A 66 -0.51 4.29 0.97
C LEU A 66 0.06 5.51 0.23
N MET A 67 -0.34 6.69 0.68
CA MET A 67 0.33 7.95 0.34
C MET A 67 1.32 8.24 1.48
N ILE A 68 2.61 8.34 1.15
CA ILE A 68 3.73 8.45 2.11
C ILE A 68 4.43 9.79 1.93
#